data_AF-A0AA43HFI5-F1
#
_entry.id   AF-A0AA43HFI5-F1
#
_cell.length_a   1.000
_cell.length_b   1.000
_cell.length_c   1.000
_cell.angle_alpha   90.00
_cell.angle_beta   90.00
_cell.angle_gamma   90.00
#
_symmetry.space_group_name_H-M   'P 1'
#
loop_
_entity.id
_entity.type
_entity.pdbx_description
1 polymer ?
#
loop_
_entity_poly.entity_id
_entity_poly.type
_entity_poly.pdbx_seq_one_letter_code
_entity_poly.pdbx_strand_id
1 'polypeptide(L)'
;MPENSFDEIVDKYVEMNIAHPFMEGNGRSTRIWLDLILKKRLRLCVDWSKINKKDYLGAMVKSSTDNTKLKNLLKNALTDEIDSCEMFMKGIDYSYYYEENE
;
A
#
# COMPACT_ATOMS: atom_id res chain seq x y z
N MET A 1 -11.05 8.81 10.36
CA MET A 1 -9.88 8.22 11.02
C MET A 1 -8.70 9.17 10.94
N PRO A 2 -7.90 9.29 12.01
CA PRO A 2 -6.68 10.09 12.03
C PRO A 2 -5.59 9.51 11.09
N GLU A 3 -4.55 10.31 10.82
CA GLU A 3 -3.43 9.98 9.91
C GLU A 3 -2.09 10.45 10.51
N ASN A 4 -1.96 10.41 11.83
CA ASN A 4 -0.84 10.97 12.57
C ASN A 4 0.32 9.99 12.73
N SER A 5 0.07 8.69 12.54
CA SER A 5 1.08 7.64 12.63
C SER A 5 0.97 6.67 11.46
N PHE A 6 2.02 5.88 11.25
CA PHE A 6 2.01 4.81 10.26
C PHE A 6 0.87 3.81 10.51
N ASP A 7 0.66 3.41 11.77
CA ASP A 7 -0.37 2.44 12.13
C ASP A 7 -1.76 2.96 11.80
N GLU A 8 -2.06 4.23 12.11
CA GLU A 8 -3.34 4.87 11.78
C GLU A 8 -3.56 4.98 10.27
N ILE A 9 -2.51 5.27 9.50
CA ILE A 9 -2.57 5.34 8.03
C ILE A 9 -2.85 3.96 7.44
N VAL A 10 -2.21 2.90 7.95
CA VAL A 10 -2.46 1.53 7.49
C VAL A 10 -3.85 1.06 7.90
N ASP A 11 -4.32 1.37 9.10
CA ASP A 11 -5.70 1.07 9.52
C ASP A 11 -6.71 1.73 8.57
N LYS A 12 -6.47 3.01 8.24
CA LYS A 12 -7.28 3.73 7.27
C LYS A 12 -7.24 3.12 5.85
N TYR A 13 -6.09 2.59 5.46
CA TYR A 13 -5.91 1.90 4.19
C TYR A 13 -6.68 0.58 4.12
N VAL A 14 -6.69 -0.20 5.22
CA VAL A 14 -7.46 -1.43 5.33
C VAL A 14 -8.96 -1.16 5.17
N GLU A 15 -9.50 -0.16 5.87
CA GLU A 15 -10.91 0.22 5.75
C GLU A 15 -11.27 0.68 4.33
N MET A 16 -10.38 1.43 3.67
CA MET A 16 -10.60 1.85 2.28
C MET A 16 -10.63 0.64 1.33
N ASN A 17 -9.77 -0.35 1.57
CA ASN A 17 -9.77 -1.59 0.79
C ASN A 17 -11.07 -2.41 1.01
N ILE A 18 -11.61 -2.41 2.23
CA ILE A 18 -12.91 -3.03 2.55
C ILE A 18 -14.05 -2.30 1.83
N ALA A 19 -14.02 -0.96 1.81
CA ALA A 19 -15.05 -0.14 1.17
C ALA A 19 -15.13 -0.37 -0.34
N HIS A 20 -13.99 -0.66 -0.99
CA HIS A 20 -13.89 -1.07 -2.40
C HIS A 20 -14.80 -0.26 -3.35
N PRO A 21 -14.66 1.08 -3.40
CA PRO A 21 -15.70 1.98 -3.92
C PRO A 21 -15.92 1.96 -5.45
N PHE A 22 -15.02 1.34 -6.22
CA PHE A 22 -15.12 1.27 -7.68
C PHE A 22 -15.50 -0.13 -8.15
N MET A 23 -16.01 -0.24 -9.38
CA MET A 23 -16.29 -1.56 -10.00
C MET A 23 -14.99 -2.34 -10.28
N GLU A 24 -13.93 -1.64 -10.71
CA GLU A 24 -12.62 -2.21 -10.98
C GLU A 24 -11.51 -1.21 -10.64
N GLY A 25 -10.29 -1.70 -10.42
CA GLY A 25 -9.10 -0.84 -10.24
C GLY A 25 -8.82 -0.38 -8.82
N ASN A 26 -9.65 -0.77 -7.84
CA ASN A 26 -9.50 -0.38 -6.43
C ASN A 26 -8.10 -0.64 -5.86
N GLY A 27 -7.50 -1.80 -6.14
CA GLY A 27 -6.16 -2.13 -5.62
C GLY A 27 -5.12 -1.10 -6.03
N ARG A 28 -5.00 -0.86 -7.34
CA ARG A 28 -4.03 0.10 -7.93
C ARG A 28 -4.29 1.53 -7.46
N SER A 29 -5.53 2.00 -7.51
CA SER A 29 -5.88 3.36 -7.10
C SER A 29 -5.61 3.60 -5.61
N THR A 30 -5.92 2.61 -4.77
CA THR A 30 -5.79 2.74 -3.31
C THR A 30 -4.34 2.63 -2.85
N ARG A 31 -3.48 1.90 -3.57
CA ARG A 31 -2.02 1.91 -3.31
C ARG A 31 -1.38 3.27 -3.58
N ILE A 32 -1.73 3.91 -4.69
CA ILE A 32 -1.28 5.29 -4.98
C ILE A 32 -1.79 6.26 -3.92
N TRP A 33 -3.05 6.12 -3.53
CA TRP A 33 -3.64 6.93 -2.46
C TRP A 33 -2.93 6.75 -1.12
N LEU A 34 -2.55 5.52 -0.75
CA LEU A 34 -1.74 5.23 0.43
C LEU A 34 -0.40 5.96 0.38
N ASP A 35 0.34 5.86 -0.73
CA ASP A 35 1.64 6.51 -0.88
C ASP A 35 1.54 8.04 -0.77
N LEU A 36 0.48 8.65 -1.29
CA LEU A 36 0.27 10.11 -1.15
C LEU A 36 0.03 10.53 0.30
N ILE A 37 -0.68 9.71 1.10
CA ILE A 37 -0.88 9.98 2.52
C ILE A 37 0.45 9.82 3.28
N LEU A 38 1.18 8.73 3.05
CA LEU A 38 2.49 8.49 3.65
C LEU A 38 3.48 9.62 3.31
N LYS A 39 3.52 10.05 2.05
CA LYS A 39 4.39 11.15 1.59
C LYS A 39 4.03 12.45 2.29
N LYS A 40 2.74 12.77 2.40
CA LYS A 40 2.26 14.01 3.03
C LYS A 40 2.52 14.05 4.55
N ARG A 41 2.32 12.93 5.23
CA ARG A 41 2.33 12.86 6.71
C ARG A 41 3.70 12.51 7.27
N LEU A 42 4.37 11.54 6.66
CA LEU A 42 5.58 10.92 7.22
C LEU A 42 6.82 11.15 6.35
N ARG A 43 6.68 11.76 5.17
CA ARG A 43 7.78 11.93 4.18
C ARG A 43 8.38 10.59 3.75
N LEU A 44 7.55 9.55 3.65
CA LEU A 44 7.92 8.22 3.20
C LEU A 44 6.94 7.73 2.10
N CYS A 45 7.37 6.77 1.30
CA CYS A 45 6.49 5.98 0.42
C CYS A 45 6.86 4.50 0.51
N VAL A 46 6.04 3.64 -0.09
CA VAL A 46 6.27 2.19 -0.13
C VAL A 46 7.07 1.84 -1.39
N ASP A 47 8.21 1.18 -1.22
CA ASP A 47 8.89 0.49 -2.30
C ASP A 47 8.20 -0.86 -2.56
N TRP A 48 7.16 -0.83 -3.41
CA TRP A 48 6.35 -2.00 -3.75
C TRP A 48 7.17 -3.15 -4.35
N SER A 49 8.37 -2.87 -4.88
CA SER A 49 9.25 -3.92 -5.40
C SER A 49 9.83 -4.84 -4.33
N LYS A 50 9.82 -4.41 -3.06
CA LYS A 50 10.30 -5.21 -1.91
C LYS A 50 9.25 -6.14 -1.33
N ILE A 51 8.01 -6.07 -1.79
CA ILE A 51 6.92 -6.89 -1.27
C ILE A 51 6.53 -7.94 -2.31
N ASN A 52 6.60 -9.22 -1.93
CA ASN A 52 6.16 -10.30 -2.80
C ASN A 52 4.64 -10.25 -3.02
N LYS A 53 4.19 -10.47 -4.27
CA LYS A 53 2.78 -10.46 -4.65
C LYS A 53 1.91 -11.38 -3.79
N LYS A 54 2.33 -12.65 -3.60
CA LYS A 54 1.54 -13.64 -2.84
C LYS A 54 1.44 -13.24 -1.37
N ASP A 55 2.51 -12.71 -0.80
CA ASP A 55 2.51 -12.21 0.59
C ASP A 55 1.65 -10.98 0.77
N TYR A 56 1.71 -10.02 -0.15
CA TYR A 56 0.88 -8.83 -0.11
C TYR A 56 -0.60 -9.20 -0.23
N LEU A 57 -0.99 -9.98 -1.25
CA LEU A 57 -2.38 -10.39 -1.44
C LEU A 57 -2.91 -11.21 -0.25
N GLY A 58 -2.12 -12.15 0.26
CA GLY A 58 -2.48 -12.91 1.46
C GLY A 58 -2.63 -12.03 2.71
N ALA A 59 -1.77 -11.03 2.88
CA ALA A 59 -1.89 -10.06 3.98
C ALA A 59 -3.11 -9.15 3.81
N MET A 60 -3.44 -8.71 2.60
CA MET A 60 -4.62 -7.91 2.30
C MET A 60 -5.91 -8.66 2.63
N VAL A 61 -6.02 -9.94 2.25
CA VAL A 61 -7.18 -10.78 2.60
C VAL A 61 -7.36 -10.91 4.12
N LYS A 62 -6.25 -11.08 4.85
CA LYS A 62 -6.30 -11.21 6.33
C LYS A 62 -6.59 -9.88 7.03
N SER A 63 -6.26 -8.75 6.39
CA SER A 63 -6.20 -7.44 7.03
C SER A 63 -7.52 -6.95 7.63
N SER A 64 -8.67 -7.44 7.15
CA SER A 64 -9.98 -7.10 7.72
C SER A 64 -10.21 -7.63 9.14
N THR A 65 -9.40 -8.59 9.59
CA THR A 65 -9.46 -9.18 10.93
C THR A 65 -8.16 -9.00 11.71
N ASP A 66 -7.02 -9.12 11.02
CA ASP A 66 -5.69 -8.91 11.58
C ASP A 66 -4.76 -8.30 10.52
N ASN A 67 -4.45 -7.02 10.69
CA ASN A 67 -3.58 -6.27 9.80
C ASN A 67 -2.10 -6.26 10.21
N THR A 68 -1.70 -7.03 11.23
CA THR A 68 -0.31 -7.07 11.72
C THR A 68 0.68 -7.49 10.63
N LYS A 69 0.33 -8.52 9.84
CA LYS A 69 1.17 -8.98 8.73
C LYS A 69 1.34 -7.88 7.66
N LEU A 70 0.24 -7.20 7.32
CA LEU A 70 0.26 -6.10 6.34
C LEU A 70 1.13 -4.94 6.83
N LYS A 71 0.95 -4.51 8.09
CA LYS A 71 1.76 -3.46 8.72
C LYS A 71 3.25 -3.81 8.67
N ASN A 72 3.63 -5.03 9.01
CA ASN A 72 5.03 -5.46 8.97
C ASN A 72 5.60 -5.44 7.54
N LEU A 73 4.85 -5.93 6.54
CA LEU A 73 5.29 -5.90 5.14
C LEU A 73 5.51 -4.47 4.65
N LEU A 74 4.52 -3.59 4.87
CA LEU A 74 4.59 -2.19 4.45
C LEU A 74 5.72 -1.45 5.17
N LYS A 75 5.86 -1.64 6.49
CA LYS A 75 6.87 -0.97 7.31
C LYS A 75 8.29 -1.33 6.87
N ASN A 76 8.54 -2.59 6.53
CA ASN A 76 9.85 -3.07 6.04
C ASN A 76 10.17 -2.59 4.62
N ALA A 77 9.18 -2.13 3.87
CA ALA A 77 9.32 -1.64 2.51
C ALA A 77 9.29 -0.11 2.41
N LEU A 78 9.23 0.63 3.53
CA LEU A 78 9.24 2.09 3.51
C LEU A 78 10.59 2.62 3.01
N THR A 79 10.53 3.72 2.25
CA THR A 79 11.68 4.48 1.77
C THR A 79 11.40 5.97 1.85
N ASP A 80 12.45 6.78 1.99
CA ASP A 80 12.43 8.24 1.96
C ASP A 80 12.69 8.83 0.57
N GLU A 81 12.87 7.99 -0.45
CA GLU A 81 13.02 8.37 -1.88
C GLU A 81 11.71 8.89 -2.52
N ILE A 82 10.99 9.77 -1.82
CA ILE A 82 9.65 10.24 -2.19
C ILE A 82 9.60 11.11 -3.45
N ASP A 83 10.73 11.70 -3.86
CA ASP A 83 10.85 12.56 -5.05
C ASP A 83 11.59 11.86 -6.21
N SER A 84 11.90 10.57 -6.06
CA SER A 84 12.50 9.75 -7.12
C SER A 84 11.44 9.34 -8.15
N CYS A 85 11.63 9.78 -9.40
CA CYS A 85 10.79 9.36 -10.53
C CYS A 85 10.90 7.85 -10.77
N GLU A 86 12.10 7.29 -10.66
CA GLU A 86 12.35 5.85 -10.81
C GLU A 86 11.59 5.05 -9.75
N MET A 87 11.64 5.48 -8.48
CA MET A 87 10.90 4.81 -7.40
C MET A 87 9.40 4.83 -7.65
N PHE A 88 8.85 5.96 -8.12
CA PHE A 88 7.44 6.07 -8.47
C PHE A 88 7.06 5.12 -9.61
N MET A 89 7.78 5.17 -10.74
CA MET A 89 7.48 4.33 -11.91
C MET A 89 7.58 2.84 -11.57
N LYS A 90 8.64 2.43 -10.87
CA LYS A 90 8.82 1.06 -10.39
C LYS A 90 7.67 0.64 -9.46
N GLY A 91 7.23 1.53 -8.57
CA GLY A 91 6.08 1.29 -7.70
C GLY A 91 4.79 1.05 -8.49
N ILE A 92 4.56 1.82 -9.56
CA ILE A 92 3.43 1.61 -10.47
C ILE A 92 3.51 0.26 -11.17
N ASP A 93 4.66 -0.11 -11.73
CA ASP A 93 4.83 -1.39 -12.44
C ASP A 93 4.51 -2.59 -11.52
N TYR A 94 5.06 -2.60 -10.30
CA TYR A 94 4.77 -3.67 -9.32
C TYR A 94 3.31 -3.65 -8.85
N SER A 95 2.71 -2.47 -8.70
CA SER A 95 1.30 -2.32 -8.37
C SER A 95 0.40 -2.90 -9.47
N TYR A 96 0.78 -2.81 -10.75
CA TYR A 96 0.06 -3.47 -11.84
C TYR A 96 0.29 -4.98 -11.85
N TYR A 97 1.54 -5.43 -11.65
CA TYR A 97 1.88 -6.85 -11.55
C TYR A 97 1.06 -7.61 -10.49
N TYR A 98 0.69 -6.95 -9.38
CA TYR A 98 -0.18 -7.55 -8.36
C TYR A 98 -1.58 -7.91 -8.87
N GLU A 99 -2.08 -7.21 -9.89
CA GLU A 99 -3.42 -7.41 -10.46
C GLU A 99 -3.41 -8.32 -11.70
N GLU A 100 -2.23 -8.69 -12.22
CA GLU A 100 -2.13 -9.66 -13.32
C GLU A 100 -2.63 -11.03 -12.84
N ASN A 101 -3.44 -11.71 -13.66
CA ASN A 101 -3.77 -13.11 -13.39
C ASN A 101 -2.52 -13.99 -13.59
N GLU A 102 -2.39 -15.09 -12.83
CA GLU A 102 -1.37 -16.12 -13.15
C GLU A 102 -1.57 -16.66 -14.58
#